data_AF-A0A953GAI0-F1
#
_entry.id   AF-A0A953GAI0-F1
#
_cell.length_a   1.000
_cell.length_b   1.000
_cell.length_c   1.000
_cell.angle_alpha   90.00
_cell.angle_beta   90.00
_cell.angle_gamma   90.00
#
_symmetry.space_group_name_H-M   'P 1'
#
loop_
_entity.id
_entity.type
_entity.pdbx_description
1 polymer ?
#
loop_
_entity_poly.entity_id
_entity_poly.type
_entity_poly.pdbx_seq_one_letter_code
_entity_poly.pdbx_strand_id
1 'polypeptide(L)'
;MNKLYLLLILLISQSIYAQNDKAVTNEFIITGKVKTERTVTLSDLRHFPAISINDINTSCTPKKEERTKSVKAVLLKNVLDSVRFDYVEKRDLGHYYFLFVSADDYKIVFSFNE
;
A
#
# COMPACT_ATOMS: atom_id res chain seq x y z
N MET A 1 31.39 40.98 -14.29
CA MET A 1 30.96 39.56 -14.22
C MET A 1 30.32 39.21 -15.55
N ASN A 2 30.99 38.39 -16.37
CA ASN A 2 30.55 38.12 -17.74
C ASN A 2 29.16 37.47 -17.74
N LYS A 3 28.21 38.05 -18.50
CA LYS A 3 26.83 37.56 -18.69
C LYS A 3 26.78 36.07 -19.07
N LEU A 4 27.88 35.55 -19.64
CA LEU A 4 28.08 34.13 -19.95
C LEU A 4 28.02 33.21 -18.72
N TYR A 5 28.60 33.60 -17.58
CA TYR A 5 28.56 32.79 -16.36
C TYR A 5 27.14 32.72 -15.78
N LEU A 6 26.38 33.81 -15.90
CA LEU A 6 25.00 33.87 -15.44
C LEU A 6 24.09 32.97 -16.29
N LEU A 7 24.33 32.94 -17.61
CA LEU A 7 23.64 32.02 -18.54
C LEU A 7 23.96 30.55 -18.24
N LEU A 8 25.22 30.26 -17.91
CA LEU A 8 25.67 28.89 -17.57
C LEU A 8 25.02 28.40 -16.28
N ILE A 9 24.94 29.23 -15.24
CA ILE A 9 24.26 28.91 -13.97
C ILE A 9 22.76 28.69 -14.20
N LEU A 10 22.13 29.49 -15.07
CA LEU A 10 20.71 29.34 -15.41
C LEU A 10 20.43 28.00 -16.13
N LEU A 11 21.31 27.58 -17.04
CA LEU A 11 21.19 26.30 -17.75
C LEU A 11 21.38 25.08 -16.83
N ILE A 12 22.25 25.17 -15.82
CA ILE A 12 22.48 24.09 -14.84
C ILE A 12 21.31 23.97 -13.85
N SER A 13 20.58 25.07 -13.60
CA SER A 13 19.42 25.04 -12.70
C SER A 13 18.22 24.24 -13.24
N GLN A 14 18.15 24.01 -14.56
CA GLN A 14 17.11 23.20 -15.21
C GLN A 14 17.29 21.69 -14.99
N SER A 15 18.45 21.24 -14.49
CA SER A 15 18.75 19.82 -14.24
C SER A 15 18.17 19.30 -12.91
N ILE A 16 17.60 20.17 -12.07
CA ILE A 16 17.04 19.79 -10.78
C ILE A 16 15.58 19.35 -10.99
N TYR A 17 15.41 18.20 -11.63
CA TYR A 17 14.17 17.45 -11.54
C TYR A 17 14.08 16.88 -10.12
N ALA A 18 13.49 17.64 -9.21
CA ALA A 18 12.95 17.10 -7.96
C ALA A 18 11.67 16.32 -8.27
N GLN A 19 11.77 15.26 -9.07
CA GLN A 19 10.68 14.30 -9.23
C GLN A 19 10.73 13.36 -8.03
N ASN A 20 10.06 13.77 -6.96
CA ASN A 20 9.64 12.83 -5.94
C ASN A 20 8.47 12.05 -6.56
N ASP A 21 8.82 11.07 -7.39
CA ASP A 21 7.84 10.19 -8.04
C ASP A 21 7.26 9.32 -6.94
N LYS A 22 6.25 9.84 -6.24
CA LYS A 22 5.47 9.05 -5.30
C LYS A 22 4.87 7.95 -6.17
N ALA A 23 5.37 6.73 -6.01
CA ALA A 23 4.91 5.58 -6.76
C ALA A 23 3.43 5.33 -6.42
N VAL A 24 2.53 5.95 -7.18
CA VAL A 24 1.10 5.73 -7.08
C VAL A 24 0.81 4.42 -7.80
N THR A 25 0.37 3.41 -7.06
CA THR A 25 -0.02 2.12 -7.61
C THR A 25 -1.54 2.07 -7.80
N ASN A 26 -1.98 1.46 -8.89
CA ASN A 26 -3.41 1.23 -9.19
C ASN A 26 -3.82 -0.24 -8.99
N GLU A 27 -2.90 -1.05 -8.50
CA GLU A 27 -3.06 -2.47 -8.26
C GLU A 27 -2.07 -2.95 -7.20
N PHE A 28 -2.36 -4.13 -6.66
CA PHE A 28 -1.43 -4.90 -5.83
C PHE A 28 -1.53 -6.37 -6.19
N ILE A 29 -0.49 -7.14 -5.84
CA ILE A 29 -0.41 -8.56 -6.16
C ILE A 29 -0.37 -9.36 -4.86
N ILE A 30 -1.20 -10.40 -4.80
CA ILE A 30 -1.22 -11.39 -3.72
C ILE A 30 -0.37 -12.58 -4.17
N THR A 31 0.76 -12.81 -3.51
CA THR A 31 1.74 -13.87 -3.84
C THR A 31 2.16 -14.67 -2.60
N GLY A 32 3.05 -15.65 -2.77
CA GLY A 32 3.57 -16.47 -1.67
C GLY A 32 2.80 -17.78 -1.47
N LYS A 33 2.26 -18.01 -0.26
CA LYS A 33 1.52 -19.24 0.11
C LYS A 33 0.08 -19.26 -0.43
N VAL A 34 -0.06 -19.10 -1.74
CA VAL A 34 -1.32 -19.15 -2.48
C VAL A 34 -1.19 -20.11 -3.65
N LYS A 35 -2.28 -20.81 -3.99
CA LYS A 35 -2.33 -21.77 -5.11
C LYS A 35 -2.15 -21.08 -6.46
N THR A 36 -2.59 -19.83 -6.57
CA THR A 36 -2.45 -19.01 -7.77
C THR A 36 -2.29 -17.56 -7.32
N GLU A 37 -1.26 -16.89 -7.84
CA GLU A 37 -1.06 -15.47 -7.60
C GLU A 37 -2.21 -14.67 -8.21
N ARG A 38 -2.58 -13.57 -7.55
CA ARG A 38 -3.71 -12.75 -7.97
C ARG A 38 -3.34 -11.28 -7.94
N THR A 39 -3.44 -10.64 -9.10
CA THR A 39 -3.46 -9.17 -9.19
C THR A 39 -4.85 -8.66 -8.83
N VAL A 40 -4.91 -7.66 -7.97
CA VAL A 40 -6.14 -6.96 -7.58
C VAL A 40 -6.01 -5.50 -7.98
N THR A 41 -6.89 -5.07 -8.86
CA THR A 41 -6.92 -3.68 -9.37
C THR A 41 -7.87 -2.82 -8.53
N LEU A 42 -7.74 -1.49 -8.65
CA LEU A 42 -8.72 -0.56 -8.07
C LEU A 42 -10.15 -0.79 -8.58
N SER A 43 -10.33 -1.28 -9.81
CA SER A 43 -11.64 -1.68 -10.32
C SER A 43 -12.20 -2.90 -9.60
N ASP A 44 -11.38 -3.90 -9.31
CA ASP A 44 -11.81 -5.10 -8.59
C ASP A 44 -12.33 -4.73 -7.19
N LEU A 45 -11.64 -3.80 -6.50
CA LEU A 45 -12.03 -3.33 -5.17
C LEU A 45 -13.45 -2.76 -5.12
N ARG A 46 -13.96 -2.19 -6.21
CA ARG A 46 -15.32 -1.63 -6.27
C ARG A 46 -16.42 -2.69 -6.23
N HIS A 47 -16.09 -3.94 -6.55
CA HIS A 47 -17.05 -5.05 -6.53
C HIS A 47 -17.20 -5.69 -5.16
N PHE A 48 -16.28 -5.42 -4.23
CA PHE A 48 -16.39 -5.93 -2.86
C PHE A 48 -17.34 -5.06 -2.01
N PRO A 49 -18.00 -5.64 -0.99
CA PRO A 49 -18.81 -4.88 -0.06
C PRO A 49 -17.98 -3.79 0.62
N ALA A 50 -18.38 -2.54 0.42
CA ALA A 50 -17.76 -1.39 1.06
C ALA A 50 -18.42 -1.13 2.41
N ILE A 51 -17.61 -0.81 3.41
CA ILE A 51 -18.04 -0.39 4.74
C ILE A 51 -17.61 1.06 4.99
N SER A 52 -18.36 1.76 5.84
CA SER A 52 -17.98 3.07 6.35
C SER A 52 -17.42 2.92 7.76
N ILE A 53 -16.19 3.36 7.96
CA ILE A 53 -15.55 3.37 9.26
C ILE A 53 -15.47 4.82 9.73
N ASN A 54 -16.19 5.12 10.81
CA ASN A 54 -16.40 6.48 11.25
C ASN A 54 -15.26 7.01 12.14
N ASP A 55 -14.40 6.13 12.64
CA ASP A 55 -13.36 6.49 13.58
C ASP A 55 -12.18 5.52 13.49
N ILE A 56 -11.18 5.87 12.67
CA ILE A 56 -9.89 5.18 12.61
C ILE A 56 -8.81 6.09 13.15
N ASN A 57 -8.01 5.57 14.07
CA ASN A 57 -6.77 6.19 14.47
C ASN A 57 -5.75 6.08 13.33
N THR A 58 -5.33 7.23 12.81
CA THR A 58 -4.33 7.37 11.73
C THR A 58 -3.06 8.06 12.21
N SER A 59 -2.86 8.11 13.53
CA SER A 59 -1.71 8.77 14.16
C SER A 59 -0.40 8.14 13.72
N CYS A 60 0.44 8.93 13.04
CA CYS A 60 1.79 8.52 12.69
C CYS A 60 2.77 8.60 13.89
N THR A 61 2.37 9.25 14.99
CA THR A 61 3.20 9.35 16.20
C THR A 61 2.34 9.24 17.46
N PRO A 62 2.86 8.69 18.57
CA PRO A 62 2.13 8.56 19.82
C PRO A 62 1.90 9.91 20.55
N LYS A 63 2.52 10.99 20.08
CA LYS A 63 2.44 12.32 20.73
C LYS A 63 1.20 13.11 20.31
N LYS A 64 0.57 12.75 19.19
CA LYS A 64 -0.59 13.44 18.66
C LYS A 64 -1.57 12.43 18.10
N GLU A 65 -2.74 12.39 18.69
CA GLU A 65 -3.83 11.55 18.20
C GLU A 65 -4.48 12.23 16.98
N GLU A 66 -4.41 11.55 15.84
CA GLU A 66 -5.09 11.90 14.62
C GLU A 66 -6.12 10.81 14.31
N ARG A 67 -7.36 11.24 14.10
CA ARG A 67 -8.48 10.35 13.75
C ARG A 67 -9.06 10.77 12.42
N THR A 68 -9.24 9.80 11.54
CA THR A 68 -9.91 10.00 10.26
C THR A 68 -11.35 9.52 10.38
N LYS A 69 -12.28 10.41 10.05
CA LYS A 69 -13.72 10.11 10.04
C LYS A 69 -14.18 9.74 8.64
N SER A 70 -15.21 8.90 8.58
CA SER A 70 -15.95 8.57 7.35
C SER A 70 -15.07 7.97 6.25
N VAL A 71 -14.22 7.02 6.62
CA VAL A 71 -13.40 6.26 5.66
C VAL A 71 -14.27 5.20 5.00
N LYS A 72 -14.37 5.23 3.67
CA LYS A 72 -14.94 4.13 2.90
C LYS A 72 -13.85 3.09 2.67
N ALA A 73 -14.07 1.88 3.16
CA ALA A 73 -13.08 0.81 3.13
C ALA A 73 -13.68 -0.49 2.58
N VAL A 74 -12.80 -1.38 2.12
CA VAL A 74 -13.11 -2.77 1.81
C VAL A 74 -12.41 -3.62 2.85
N LEU A 75 -13.11 -4.61 3.42
CA LEU A 75 -12.48 -5.55 4.35
C LEU A 75 -11.45 -6.39 3.60
N LEU A 76 -10.20 -6.36 4.09
CA LEU A 76 -9.13 -7.19 3.55
C LEU A 76 -9.51 -8.67 3.53
N LYS A 77 -10.20 -9.15 4.58
CA LYS A 77 -10.75 -10.51 4.63
C LYS A 77 -11.57 -10.87 3.38
N ASN A 78 -12.42 -9.97 2.90
CA ASN A 78 -13.23 -10.24 1.70
C ASN A 78 -12.37 -10.39 0.44
N VAL A 79 -11.29 -9.61 0.35
CA VAL A 79 -10.32 -9.72 -0.75
C VAL A 79 -9.58 -11.05 -0.65
N LEU A 80 -9.11 -11.41 0.54
CA LEU A 80 -8.34 -12.64 0.78
C LEU A 80 -9.20 -13.92 0.68
N ASP A 81 -10.49 -13.86 1.01
CA ASP A 81 -11.42 -14.98 0.81
C ASP A 81 -11.61 -15.31 -0.69
N SER A 82 -11.25 -14.38 -1.59
CA SER A 82 -11.27 -14.62 -3.04
C SER A 82 -10.06 -15.40 -3.57
N VAL A 83 -9.05 -15.65 -2.72
CA VAL A 83 -7.86 -16.43 -3.07
C VAL A 83 -7.85 -17.79 -2.36
N ARG A 84 -7.15 -18.76 -2.95
CA ARG A 84 -6.94 -20.08 -2.34
C ARG A 84 -5.54 -20.16 -1.78
N PHE A 85 -5.43 -20.27 -0.46
CA PHE A 85 -4.14 -20.46 0.22
C PHE A 85 -3.55 -21.84 -0.07
N ASP A 86 -2.23 -21.90 -0.13
CA ASP A 86 -1.47 -23.14 -0.27
C ASP A 86 -0.98 -23.62 1.10
N TYR A 87 -1.72 -24.56 1.68
CA TYR A 87 -1.41 -25.19 2.96
C TYR A 87 -1.67 -26.70 2.89
N VAL A 88 -1.04 -27.46 3.78
CA VAL A 88 -1.23 -28.92 3.88
C VAL A 88 -2.43 -29.20 4.79
N GLU A 89 -2.44 -28.65 6.00
CA GLU A 89 -3.54 -28.75 6.94
C GLU A 89 -4.09 -27.37 7.32
N LYS A 90 -5.39 -27.27 7.60
CA LYS A 90 -6.02 -25.98 7.92
C LYS A 90 -5.41 -25.31 9.16
N ARG A 91 -4.91 -26.10 10.12
CA ARG A 91 -4.20 -25.60 11.31
C ARG A 91 -2.92 -24.83 10.97
N ASP A 92 -2.31 -25.13 9.82
CA ASP A 92 -1.05 -24.50 9.40
C ASP A 92 -1.25 -23.02 9.07
N LEU A 93 -2.47 -22.62 8.72
CA LEU A 93 -2.81 -21.21 8.50
C LEU A 93 -2.55 -20.37 9.75
N GLY A 94 -2.70 -20.92 10.95
CA GLY A 94 -2.38 -20.23 12.20
C GLY A 94 -0.88 -19.94 12.39
N HIS A 95 -0.01 -20.53 11.57
CA HIS A 95 1.43 -20.26 11.54
C HIS A 95 1.82 -19.29 10.43
N TYR A 96 0.88 -18.86 9.59
CA TYR A 96 1.13 -17.94 8.49
C TYR A 96 1.00 -16.48 8.94
N TYR A 97 1.58 -15.60 8.14
CA TYR A 97 1.49 -14.16 8.30
C TYR A 97 1.24 -13.51 6.95
N PHE A 98 0.67 -12.31 6.99
CA PHE A 98 0.55 -11.42 5.84
C PHE A 98 1.66 -10.38 5.91
N LEU A 99 2.48 -10.30 4.87
CA LEU A 99 3.45 -9.23 4.67
C LEU A 99 2.88 -8.24 3.67
N PHE A 100 2.64 -7.02 4.11
CA PHE A 100 2.24 -5.90 3.24
C PHE A 100 3.49 -5.12 2.86
N VAL A 101 3.67 -4.92 1.56
CA VAL A 101 4.78 -4.14 1.00
C VAL A 101 4.17 -3.00 0.20
N SER A 102 4.48 -1.77 0.57
CA SER A 102 4.08 -0.58 -0.20
C SER A 102 5.04 -0.31 -1.34
N ALA A 103 4.65 0.61 -2.24
CA ALA A 103 5.43 0.96 -3.42
C ALA A 103 6.79 1.60 -3.11
N ASP A 104 6.98 2.10 -1.89
CA ASP A 104 8.24 2.64 -1.35
C ASP A 104 9.03 1.60 -0.51
N ASP A 105 8.70 0.31 -0.65
CA ASP A 105 9.30 -0.83 0.06
C ASP A 105 9.12 -0.83 1.61
N TYR A 106 8.24 0.03 2.13
CA TYR A 106 7.85 -0.04 3.53
C TYR A 106 7.01 -1.29 3.81
N LYS A 107 7.28 -1.94 4.95
CA LYS A 107 6.80 -3.29 5.27
C LYS A 107 6.07 -3.33 6.60
N ILE A 108 4.89 -3.94 6.61
CA ILE A 108 4.15 -4.28 7.84
C ILE A 108 3.77 -5.75 7.80
N VAL A 109 3.82 -6.41 8.95
CA VAL A 109 3.42 -7.82 9.13
C VAL A 109 2.24 -7.91 10.06
N PHE A 110 1.27 -8.75 9.69
CA PHE A 110 0.13 -9.15 10.53
C PHE A 110 0.07 -10.67 10.59
N SER A 111 -0.35 -11.23 11.72
CA SER A 111 -0.61 -12.67 11.80
C SER A 111 -1.85 -13.04 10.98
N PHE A 112 -1.97 -14.31 10.54
CA PHE A 112 -3.15 -14.75 9.77
C PHE A 112 -4.47 -14.62 10.55
N ASN A 113 -4.41 -14.61 11.88
CA ASN A 113 -5.59 -14.65 12.76
C ASN A 113 -6.15 -13.26 13.11
N GLU A 114 -5.45 -12.19 12.73
CA GLU A 114 -5.93 -10.80 12.88
C GLU A 114 -6.99 -10.44 11.84
#